data_AF-A0A919MGY2-F1
#
_entry.id   AF-A0A919MGY2-F1
#
_cell.length_a   1.000
_cell.length_b   1.000
_cell.length_c   1.000
_cell.angle_alpha   90.00
_cell.angle_beta   90.00
_cell.angle_gamma   90.00
#
_symmetry.space_group_name_H-M   'P 1'
#
loop_
_entity.id
_entity.type
_entity.pdbx_description
1 polymer ?
#
loop_
_entity_poly.entity_id
_entity_poly.type
_entity_poly.pdbx_seq_one_letter_code
_entity_poly.pdbx_strand_id
1 'polypeptide(L)'
;MPPPTGGAPSSSLQAIAMWAERVHHAPDTRELWVPLDTDLRMTIAQSFLIGMNSRPDDARAEALAARDSADPWFPDMLQRCARHWRRFYAFLAAGVPTASRSQPVGADMELTVVPTLAHTGAPDRGPSATSQAFITRLSADRGWLIAALGYKLPVPGWPPTEWTIPHLRKRRP
;
A
#
# COMPACT_ATOMS: atom_id res chain seq x y z
N MET A 1 7.64 14.94 15.39
CA MET A 1 8.23 15.70 14.27
C MET A 1 7.78 15.01 12.99
N PRO A 2 7.03 15.67 12.08
CA PRO A 2 6.68 15.06 10.80
C PRO A 2 7.96 14.77 10.00
N PRO A 3 8.01 13.67 9.23
CA PRO A 3 9.17 13.36 8.42
C PRO A 3 9.42 14.43 7.34
N PRO A 4 10.68 14.69 6.94
CA PRO A 4 11.00 15.65 5.90
C PRO A 4 10.29 15.28 4.59
N THR A 5 9.56 16.23 4.02
CA THR A 5 8.62 16.05 2.91
C THR A 5 9.24 15.89 1.52
N GLY A 6 10.58 15.85 1.40
CA GLY A 6 11.28 15.80 0.09
C GLY A 6 12.19 14.59 -0.14
N GLY A 7 12.44 13.74 0.85
CA GLY A 7 13.37 12.61 0.74
C GLY A 7 12.70 11.27 0.48
N ALA A 8 13.42 10.32 -0.12
CA ALA A 8 13.01 8.91 -0.09
C ALA A 8 12.93 8.43 1.38
N PRO A 9 11.90 7.66 1.76
CA PRO A 9 11.77 7.20 3.14
C PRO A 9 12.94 6.27 3.50
N SER A 10 13.59 6.55 4.63
CA SER A 10 14.74 5.79 5.14
C SER A 10 14.34 4.56 5.96
N SER A 11 13.04 4.38 6.21
CA SER A 11 12.47 3.21 6.89
C SER A 11 11.07 2.84 6.37
N SER A 12 10.66 1.60 6.58
CA SER A 12 9.31 1.10 6.31
C SER A 12 8.22 1.96 6.96
N LEU A 13 8.37 2.28 8.26
CA LEU A 13 7.41 3.11 9.00
C LEU A 13 7.29 4.50 8.40
N GLN A 14 8.41 5.10 8.00
CA GLN A 14 8.39 6.42 7.35
C GLN A 14 7.69 6.36 5.99
N ALA A 15 7.89 5.30 5.20
CA ALA A 15 7.21 5.12 3.92
C ALA A 15 5.69 5.06 4.10
N ILE A 16 5.22 4.30 5.08
CA ILE A 16 3.80 4.16 5.40
C ILE A 16 3.24 5.49 5.91
N ALA A 17 3.94 6.17 6.83
CA ALA A 17 3.53 7.46 7.35
C ALA A 17 3.37 8.50 6.23
N MET A 18 4.39 8.62 5.36
CA MET A 18 4.35 9.56 4.23
C MET A 18 3.26 9.22 3.23
N TRP A 19 3.02 7.93 2.96
CA TRP A 19 1.93 7.52 2.08
C TRP A 19 0.56 7.82 2.71
N ALA A 20 0.37 7.56 4.01
CA ALA A 20 -0.86 7.87 4.73
C ALA A 20 -1.15 9.37 4.74
N GLU A 21 -0.16 10.21 5.02
CA GLU A 21 -0.28 11.67 4.93
C GLU A 21 -0.76 12.11 3.54
N ARG A 22 -0.19 11.54 2.47
CA ARG A 22 -0.60 11.84 1.09
C ARG A 22 -2.03 11.38 0.82
N VAL A 23 -2.46 10.22 1.31
CA VAL A 23 -3.85 9.74 1.14
C VAL A 23 -4.84 10.83 1.58
N HIS A 24 -4.55 11.53 2.68
CA HIS A 24 -5.42 12.57 3.23
C HIS A 24 -5.21 13.96 2.62
N HIS A 25 -3.97 14.32 2.31
CA HIS A 25 -3.60 15.71 2.03
C HIS A 25 -3.09 15.98 0.62
N ALA A 26 -2.77 14.95 -0.17
CA ALA A 26 -2.21 15.16 -1.50
C ALA A 26 -3.25 15.78 -2.45
N PRO A 27 -2.97 16.97 -3.03
CA PRO A 27 -3.83 17.56 -4.04
C PRO A 27 -3.73 16.81 -5.37
N ASP A 28 -2.53 16.30 -5.72
CA ASP A 28 -2.32 15.44 -6.87
C ASP A 28 -2.38 13.96 -6.46
N THR A 29 -3.31 13.22 -7.06
CA THR A 29 -3.45 11.79 -6.82
C THR A 29 -2.22 10.97 -7.27
N ARG A 30 -1.37 11.51 -8.15
CA ARG A 30 -0.11 10.85 -8.57
C ARG A 30 0.85 10.64 -7.41
N GLU A 31 0.79 11.48 -6.40
CA GLU A 31 1.59 11.33 -5.19
C GLU A 31 1.24 10.05 -4.40
N LEU A 32 0.04 9.49 -4.58
CA LEU A 32 -0.37 8.21 -4.00
C LEU A 32 0.19 7.00 -4.74
N TRP A 33 0.51 7.19 -6.03
CA TRP A 33 0.96 6.15 -6.95
C TRP A 33 2.46 5.92 -6.89
N VAL A 34 3.23 7.02 -6.88
CA VAL A 34 4.69 7.01 -6.89
C VAL A 34 5.32 6.15 -5.77
N PRO A 35 4.80 6.12 -4.53
CA PRO A 35 5.39 5.34 -3.44
C PRO A 35 5.13 3.83 -3.53
N LEU A 36 4.34 3.37 -4.51
CA LEU A 36 3.99 1.96 -4.65
C LEU A 36 5.07 1.19 -5.42
N ASP A 37 5.32 -0.05 -5.00
CA ASP A 37 6.18 -0.99 -5.71
C ASP A 37 5.63 -1.33 -7.11
N THR A 38 6.50 -1.75 -8.02
CA THR A 38 6.15 -2.14 -9.39
C THR A 38 5.12 -3.27 -9.44
N ASP A 39 5.26 -4.32 -8.62
CA ASP A 39 4.35 -5.47 -8.65
C ASP A 39 2.93 -5.08 -8.19
N LEU A 40 2.85 -4.21 -7.19
CA LEU A 40 1.60 -3.66 -6.69
C LEU A 40 0.92 -2.80 -7.76
N ARG A 41 1.67 -1.92 -8.42
CA ARG A 41 1.14 -1.07 -9.50
C ARG A 41 0.63 -1.89 -10.68
N MET A 42 1.38 -2.92 -11.08
CA MET A 42 0.97 -3.83 -12.15
C MET A 42 -0.33 -4.56 -11.79
N THR A 43 -0.42 -5.11 -10.58
CA THR A 43 -1.62 -5.82 -10.10
C THR A 43 -2.85 -4.91 -10.05
N ILE A 44 -2.68 -3.64 -9.65
CA ILE A 44 -3.74 -2.64 -9.68
C ILE A 44 -4.17 -2.34 -11.13
N ALA A 45 -3.23 -2.13 -12.04
CA ALA A 45 -3.50 -1.86 -13.44
C ALA A 45 -4.24 -3.02 -14.13
N GLN A 46 -3.78 -4.25 -13.93
CA GLN A 46 -4.44 -5.45 -14.44
C GLN A 46 -5.86 -5.62 -13.86
N SER A 47 -6.04 -5.39 -12.55
CA SER A 47 -7.35 -5.44 -11.90
C SER A 47 -8.32 -4.39 -12.45
N PHE A 48 -7.81 -3.18 -12.73
CA PHE A 48 -8.60 -2.12 -13.36
C PHE A 48 -9.05 -2.53 -14.77
N LEU A 49 -8.16 -3.07 -15.59
CA LEU A 49 -8.47 -3.53 -16.95
C LEU A 49 -9.49 -4.68 -16.96
N ILE A 50 -9.37 -5.63 -16.03
CA ILE A 50 -10.39 -6.69 -15.81
C ILE A 50 -11.74 -6.06 -15.47
N GLY A 51 -11.76 -5.10 -14.54
CA GLY A 51 -12.98 -4.39 -14.14
C GLY A 51 -13.64 -3.59 -15.27
N MET A 52 -12.88 -3.25 -16.31
CA MET A 52 -13.37 -2.62 -17.54
C MET A 52 -13.87 -3.64 -18.58
N ASN A 53 -13.97 -4.93 -18.24
CA ASN A 53 -14.28 -6.03 -19.15
C ASN A 53 -13.35 -6.08 -20.38
N SER A 54 -12.11 -5.62 -20.23
CA SER A 54 -11.10 -5.72 -21.28
C SER A 54 -10.52 -7.13 -21.34
N ARG A 55 -10.10 -7.56 -22.54
CA ARG A 55 -9.26 -8.75 -22.67
C ARG A 55 -7.91 -8.49 -21.98
N PRO A 56 -7.19 -9.54 -21.55
CA PRO A 56 -5.79 -9.41 -21.11
C PRO A 56 -4.98 -8.59 -22.12
N ASP A 57 -4.33 -7.54 -21.62
CA ASP A 57 -3.53 -6.60 -22.41
C ASP A 57 -2.32 -6.19 -21.56
N ASP A 58 -1.24 -6.98 -21.66
CA ASP A 58 -0.01 -6.77 -20.90
C ASP A 58 0.64 -5.42 -21.22
N ALA A 59 0.64 -5.02 -22.49
CA ALA A 59 1.25 -3.76 -22.91
C ALA A 59 0.54 -2.56 -22.27
N ARG A 60 -0.80 -2.56 -22.24
CA ARG A 60 -1.55 -1.50 -21.55
C ARG A 60 -1.42 -1.59 -20.04
N ALA A 61 -1.39 -2.79 -19.47
CA ALA A 61 -1.16 -2.96 -18.04
C ALA A 61 0.20 -2.38 -17.63
N GLU A 62 1.26 -2.64 -18.39
CA GLU A 62 2.59 -2.05 -18.21
C GLU A 62 2.58 -0.53 -18.33
N ALA A 63 1.91 0.01 -19.37
CA ALA A 63 1.78 1.45 -19.56
C ALA A 63 1.08 2.13 -18.37
N LEU A 64 0.02 1.53 -17.83
CA LEU A 64 -0.70 2.02 -16.65
C LEU A 64 0.11 1.83 -15.36
N ALA A 65 0.89 0.75 -15.24
CA ALA A 65 1.72 0.43 -14.09
C ALA A 65 2.94 1.36 -13.94
N ALA A 66 3.32 2.05 -15.01
CA ALA A 66 4.44 2.99 -15.03
C ALA A 66 4.35 4.04 -13.92
N ARG A 67 5.52 4.48 -13.43
CA ARG A 67 5.62 5.49 -12.35
C ARG A 67 5.05 6.83 -12.74
N ASP A 68 5.30 7.22 -13.97
CA ASP A 68 4.73 8.40 -14.60
C ASP A 68 4.06 7.95 -15.89
N SER A 69 2.84 7.44 -15.76
CA SER A 69 2.08 6.92 -16.88
C SER A 69 1.46 8.06 -17.69
N ALA A 70 1.67 8.02 -19.00
CA ALA A 70 1.00 8.88 -19.97
C ALA A 70 -0.24 8.22 -20.61
N ASP A 71 -0.63 7.03 -20.15
CA ASP A 71 -1.79 6.32 -20.71
C ASP A 71 -3.08 7.12 -20.46
N PRO A 72 -3.96 7.28 -21.47
CA PRO A 72 -5.19 8.06 -21.32
C PRO A 72 -6.14 7.56 -20.23
N TRP A 73 -6.08 6.29 -19.83
CA TRP A 73 -6.91 5.71 -18.76
C TRP A 73 -6.30 5.88 -17.37
N PHE A 74 -5.03 6.28 -17.29
CA PHE A 74 -4.32 6.43 -16.01
C PHE A 74 -5.02 7.40 -15.05
N PRO A 75 -5.50 8.59 -15.46
CA PRO A 75 -6.18 9.51 -14.55
C PRO A 75 -7.45 8.92 -13.93
N ASP A 76 -8.27 8.20 -14.70
CA ASP A 76 -9.51 7.58 -14.19
C ASP A 76 -9.19 6.43 -13.22
N MET A 77 -8.28 5.53 -13.60
CA MET A 77 -7.81 4.45 -12.73
C MET A 77 -7.34 5.01 -11.38
N LEU A 78 -6.47 6.02 -11.43
CA LEU A 78 -5.87 6.61 -10.25
C LEU A 78 -6.90 7.32 -9.36
N GLN A 79 -7.90 8.00 -9.95
CA GLN A 79 -9.00 8.59 -9.19
C GLN A 79 -9.87 7.55 -8.48
N ARG A 80 -10.11 6.39 -9.10
CA ARG A 80 -10.82 5.27 -8.44
C ARG A 80 -10.01 4.72 -7.27
N CYS A 81 -8.70 4.52 -7.45
CA CYS A 81 -7.79 4.10 -6.38
C CYS A 81 -7.75 5.12 -5.24
N ALA A 82 -7.56 6.41 -5.54
CA ALA A 82 -7.50 7.48 -4.55
C ALA A 82 -8.78 7.56 -3.72
N ARG A 83 -9.94 7.47 -4.36
CA ARG A 83 -11.24 7.44 -3.67
C ARG A 83 -11.38 6.23 -2.75
N HIS A 84 -10.99 5.05 -3.23
CA HIS A 84 -11.00 3.85 -2.42
C HIS A 84 -10.07 3.97 -1.21
N TRP A 85 -8.82 4.39 -1.40
CA TRP A 85 -7.84 4.53 -0.33
C TRP A 85 -8.23 5.60 0.68
N ARG A 86 -8.69 6.77 0.25
CA ARG A 86 -9.20 7.82 1.16
C ARG A 86 -10.32 7.32 2.05
N ARG A 87 -11.23 6.52 1.49
CA ARG A 87 -12.33 5.91 2.25
C ARG A 87 -11.84 4.81 3.19
N PHE A 88 -11.02 3.89 2.70
CA PHE A 88 -10.60 2.70 3.45
C PHE A 88 -9.58 3.04 4.56
N TYR A 89 -8.68 3.97 4.29
CA TYR A 89 -7.63 4.41 5.21
C TYR A 89 -7.96 5.69 5.97
N ALA A 90 -9.24 6.10 6.01
CA ALA A 90 -9.70 7.27 6.77
C ALA A 90 -9.19 7.30 8.22
N PHE A 91 -9.01 6.13 8.83
CA PHE A 91 -8.53 5.97 10.21
C PHE A 91 -7.04 6.31 10.42
N LEU A 92 -6.23 6.44 9.35
CA LEU A 92 -4.82 6.79 9.46
C LEU A 92 -4.59 8.31 9.65
N ALA A 93 -5.61 9.14 9.43
CA ALA A 93 -5.52 10.61 9.43
C ALA A 93 -5.15 11.24 10.79
N ALA A 94 -5.24 10.49 11.89
CA ALA A 94 -4.97 10.98 13.23
C ALA A 94 -3.63 10.45 13.78
N GLY A 95 -2.51 10.99 13.29
CA GLY A 95 -1.23 11.00 14.04
C GLY A 95 -0.57 9.65 14.39
N VAL A 96 -0.78 8.57 13.62
CA VAL A 96 -0.16 7.25 13.88
C VAL A 96 0.87 6.92 12.80
N PRO A 97 2.13 6.62 13.19
CA PRO A 97 2.54 5.23 13.41
C PRO A 97 3.46 5.00 14.62
N THR A 98 3.44 5.86 15.65
CA THR A 98 4.43 5.81 16.76
C THR A 98 4.47 4.51 17.57
N ALA A 99 3.41 3.69 17.55
CA ALA A 99 3.37 2.40 18.26
C ALA A 99 3.56 1.16 17.35
N SER A 100 3.74 1.33 16.04
CA SER A 100 3.86 0.20 15.12
C SER A 100 5.29 -0.33 15.09
N ARG A 101 5.46 -1.65 15.13
CA ARG A 101 6.77 -2.30 14.92
C ARG A 101 6.78 -2.95 13.54
N SER A 102 7.88 -2.75 12.83
CA SER A 102 8.15 -3.46 11.57
C SER A 102 8.87 -4.76 11.90
N GLN A 103 8.52 -5.84 11.21
CA GLN A 103 9.25 -7.11 11.28
C GLN A 103 9.78 -7.49 9.90
N PRO A 104 11.03 -7.96 9.79
CA PRO A 104 11.54 -8.50 8.53
C PRO A 104 10.72 -9.70 8.07
N VAL A 105 10.35 -9.74 6.79
CA VAL A 105 9.59 -10.84 6.16
C VAL A 105 10.24 -11.35 4.87
N GLY A 106 11.32 -10.70 4.45
CA GLY A 106 12.21 -11.07 3.35
C GLY A 106 13.54 -10.35 3.51
N ALA A 107 14.48 -10.59 2.60
CA ALA A 107 15.81 -9.95 2.64
C ALA A 107 15.73 -8.42 2.49
N ASP A 108 14.72 -7.94 1.76
CA ASP A 108 14.47 -6.56 1.38
C ASP A 108 13.06 -6.10 1.78
N MET A 109 12.34 -6.85 2.63
CA MET A 109 10.94 -6.58 2.93
C MET A 109 10.62 -6.57 4.42
N GLU A 110 9.75 -5.65 4.81
CA GLU A 110 9.23 -5.53 6.17
C GLU A 110 7.70 -5.56 6.18
N LEU A 111 7.13 -6.29 7.13
CA LEU A 111 5.71 -6.18 7.48
C LEU A 111 5.55 -5.22 8.65
N THR A 112 4.68 -4.25 8.48
CA THR A 112 4.26 -3.32 9.52
C THR A 112 2.78 -3.51 9.79
N VAL A 113 2.42 -3.72 11.05
CA VAL A 113 1.02 -3.80 11.49
C VAL A 113 0.68 -2.53 12.26
N VAL A 114 -0.21 -1.74 11.68
CA VAL A 114 -0.68 -0.47 12.22
C VAL A 114 -2.00 -0.70 12.97
N PRO A 115 -2.08 -0.44 14.28
CA PRO A 115 -3.33 -0.55 15.02
C PRO A 115 -4.30 0.55 14.59
N THR A 116 -5.57 0.23 14.34
CA THR A 116 -6.62 1.26 14.21
C THR A 116 -6.94 1.81 15.60
N LEU A 117 -7.02 3.13 15.74
CA LEU A 117 -7.20 3.85 17.02
C LEU A 117 -8.55 3.59 17.74
N ALA A 118 -9.36 2.62 17.29
CA ALA A 118 -10.64 2.32 17.90
C ALA A 118 -10.55 1.78 19.34
N HIS A 119 -9.36 1.49 19.89
CA HIS A 119 -9.20 0.86 21.21
C HIS A 119 -8.03 1.41 22.04
N THR A 120 -7.87 2.73 22.16
CA THR A 120 -6.92 3.34 23.12
C THR A 120 -7.48 3.47 24.54
N GLY A 121 -8.49 2.67 24.92
CA GLY A 121 -9.05 2.63 26.27
C GLY A 121 -9.37 1.19 26.69
N ALA A 122 -8.55 0.66 27.63
CA ALA A 122 -8.68 -0.59 28.40
C ALA A 122 -8.87 -1.92 27.62
N PRO A 123 -8.15 -3.02 28.00
CA PRO A 123 -8.28 -4.32 27.37
C PRO A 123 -9.47 -5.10 27.96
N ASP A 124 -10.70 -4.71 27.62
CA ASP A 124 -11.87 -5.55 27.90
C ASP A 124 -12.24 -6.37 26.66
N ARG A 125 -12.25 -7.68 26.86
CA ARG A 125 -12.53 -8.76 25.92
C ARG A 125 -13.64 -8.43 24.90
N GLY A 126 -13.26 -8.11 23.66
CA GLY A 126 -14.13 -8.05 22.47
C GLY A 126 -13.74 -6.97 21.46
N PRO A 127 -14.33 -6.93 20.25
CA PRO A 127 -13.85 -7.63 19.06
C PRO A 127 -12.47 -7.13 18.58
N SER A 128 -11.63 -8.07 18.07
CA SER A 128 -10.29 -7.86 17.48
C SER A 128 -10.01 -6.40 17.07
N ALA A 129 -9.08 -5.73 17.77
CA ALA A 129 -8.50 -4.48 17.30
C ALA A 129 -8.21 -4.60 15.80
N THR A 130 -8.96 -3.87 14.95
CA THR A 130 -8.73 -3.92 13.51
C THR A 130 -7.35 -3.37 13.29
N SER A 131 -6.44 -4.20 12.83
CA SER A 131 -5.07 -3.79 12.52
C SER A 131 -4.90 -3.85 11.02
N GLN A 132 -4.22 -2.84 10.48
CA GLN A 132 -3.92 -2.77 9.07
C GLN A 132 -2.47 -3.17 8.83
N ALA A 133 -2.28 -4.11 7.91
CA ALA A 133 -0.95 -4.52 7.50
C ALA A 133 -0.50 -3.75 6.27
N PHE A 134 0.80 -3.47 6.23
CA PHE A 134 1.53 -2.99 5.08
C PHE A 134 2.77 -3.84 4.93
N ILE A 135 3.07 -4.28 3.71
CA ILE A 135 4.39 -4.80 3.39
C ILE A 135 5.12 -3.72 2.61
N THR A 136 6.32 -3.39 3.04
CA THR A 136 7.21 -2.47 2.34
C THR A 136 8.40 -3.23 1.78
N ARG A 137 8.98 -2.72 0.70
CA ARG A 137 10.17 -3.28 0.04
C ARG A 137 11.23 -2.18 -0.10
N LEU A 138 12.47 -2.52 0.21
CA LEU A 138 13.63 -1.66 0.01
C LEU A 138 14.01 -1.68 -1.47
N SER A 139 13.95 -0.53 -2.15
CA SER A 139 14.37 -0.41 -3.55
C SER A 139 15.90 -0.39 -3.68
N ALA A 140 16.41 -0.63 -4.89
CA ALA A 140 17.83 -0.52 -5.21
C ALA A 140 18.41 0.88 -4.89
N ASP A 141 17.59 1.92 -5.01
CA ASP A 141 17.94 3.31 -4.67
C ASP A 141 17.88 3.59 -3.15
N ARG A 142 17.76 2.53 -2.33
CA ARG A 142 17.66 2.56 -0.86
C ARG A 142 16.44 3.30 -0.32
N GLY A 143 15.41 3.49 -1.13
CA GLY A 143 14.13 4.04 -0.70
C GLY A 143 13.13 2.93 -0.39
N TRP A 144 12.36 3.06 0.70
CA TRP A 144 11.28 2.12 1.01
C TRP A 144 10.01 2.42 0.18
N LEU A 145 9.46 1.40 -0.47
CA LEU A 145 8.22 1.47 -1.25
C LEU A 145 7.13 0.62 -0.60
N ILE A 146 5.87 0.94 -0.86
CA ILE A 146 4.73 0.12 -0.42
C ILE A 146 4.56 -1.04 -1.41
N ALA A 147 4.92 -2.25 -0.98
CA ALA A 147 4.81 -3.47 -1.77
C ALA A 147 3.46 -4.17 -1.62
N ALA A 148 2.79 -3.99 -0.47
CA ALA A 148 1.42 -4.45 -0.29
C ALA A 148 0.66 -3.57 0.71
N LEU A 149 -0.64 -3.44 0.45
CA LEU A 149 -1.61 -2.80 1.32
C LEU A 149 -2.34 -3.84 2.21
N GLY A 150 -1.63 -4.89 2.61
CA GLY A 150 -2.16 -6.03 3.37
C GLY A 150 -1.07 -7.03 3.78
N TYR A 151 -1.49 -8.24 4.17
CA TYR A 151 -0.60 -9.32 4.64
C TYR A 151 0.00 -10.18 3.52
N LYS A 152 -0.43 -9.98 2.28
CA LYS A 152 -0.03 -10.80 1.14
C LYS A 152 0.58 -9.91 0.06
N LEU A 153 1.58 -10.45 -0.62
CA LEU A 153 2.22 -9.77 -1.72
C LEU A 153 1.37 -9.90 -2.98
N PRO A 154 1.11 -8.82 -3.71
CA PRO A 154 0.45 -8.89 -5.00
C PRO A 154 1.35 -9.64 -5.99
N VAL A 155 0.75 -10.50 -6.80
CA VAL A 155 1.42 -11.23 -7.88
C VAL A 155 0.72 -10.88 -9.19
N PRO A 156 1.38 -10.11 -10.08
CA PRO A 156 0.84 -9.78 -11.38
C PRO A 156 0.46 -11.03 -12.21
N GLY A 157 -0.59 -10.91 -13.02
CA GLY A 157 -1.10 -11.97 -13.88
C GLY A 157 -2.53 -11.70 -14.36
N TRP A 158 -3.11 -12.64 -15.11
CA TRP A 158 -4.50 -12.56 -15.59
C TRP A 158 -5.30 -13.80 -15.13
N PRO A 159 -6.03 -13.73 -14.00
CA PRO A 159 -6.16 -12.57 -13.11
C PRO A 159 -4.94 -12.39 -12.20
N PRO A 160 -4.75 -11.18 -11.63
CA PRO A 160 -3.77 -10.99 -10.57
C PRO A 160 -4.10 -11.86 -9.37
N THR A 161 -3.07 -12.31 -8.66
CA THR A 161 -3.21 -13.16 -7.48
C THR A 161 -2.45 -12.59 -6.30
N GLU A 162 -2.45 -13.30 -5.18
CA GLU A 162 -1.76 -12.88 -3.96
C GLU A 162 -0.90 -14.04 -3.43
N TRP A 163 0.35 -13.75 -3.07
CA TRP A 163 1.23 -14.70 -2.41
C TRP A 163 1.28 -14.45 -0.90
N THR A 164 1.10 -15.52 -0.13
CA THR A 164 1.22 -15.48 1.33
C THR A 164 2.65 -15.82 1.73
N ILE A 165 3.32 -14.91 2.43
CA ILE A 165 4.67 -15.16 2.95
C ILE A 165 4.58 -16.31 3.98
N PRO A 166 5.33 -17.42 3.82
CA PRO A 166 5.15 -18.65 4.59
C PRO A 166 5.16 -18.48 6.12
N HIS A 167 5.91 -17.50 6.64
CA HIS A 167 6.05 -17.22 8.07
C HIS A 167 5.06 -16.19 8.62
N LEU A 168 4.23 -15.59 7.76
CA LEU A 168 3.17 -14.64 8.14
C LEU A 168 1.82 -15.30 8.39
N ARG A 169 1.76 -16.64 8.48
CA ARG A 169 0.52 -17.32 8.86
C ARG A 169 0.02 -16.76 10.18
N LYS A 170 -1.12 -16.06 10.15
CA LYS A 170 -1.90 -15.73 11.34
C LYS A 170 -1.98 -17.01 12.17
N ARG A 171 -1.40 -17.01 13.38
CA ARG A 171 -1.92 -17.88 14.42
C ARG A 171 -3.39 -17.47 14.55
N ARG A 172 -4.31 -18.31 14.08
CA ARG A 172 -5.72 -18.12 14.41
C ARG A 172 -5.78 -18.10 15.94
N PRO A 173 -6.46 -17.11 16.55
CA PRO A 173 -6.84 -17.24 17.95
C PRO A 173 -7.70 -18.49 18.15
#